data_AF-A0A940VDT4-F1
#
_entry.id   AF-A0A940VDT4-F1
#
_cell.length_a   1.000
_cell.length_b   1.000
_cell.length_c   1.000
_cell.angle_alpha   90.00
_cell.angle_beta   90.00
_cell.angle_gamma   90.00
#
_symmetry.space_group_name_H-M   'P 1'
#
loop_
_entity.id
_entity.type
_entity.pdbx_description
1 polymer ?
#
loop_
_entity_poly.entity_id
_entity_poly.type
_entity_poly.pdbx_seq_one_letter_code
_entity_poly.pdbx_strand_id
1 'polypeptide(L)' 'MRHVFSYVLPALYAAGWNDDQISEQKSFTDGRIIVAGATARRGPQKRADYLLRYRPFPSNGA' A
#
# COMPACT_ATOMS: atom_id res chain seq x y z
N MET A 1 9.15 13.97 0.57
CA MET A 1 8.14 13.25 -0.26
C MET A 1 8.02 13.75 -1.70
N ARG A 2 8.95 14.59 -2.23
CA ARG A 2 8.85 15.15 -3.60
C ARG A 2 9.76 14.47 -4.64
N HIS A 3 10.66 13.59 -4.22
CA HIS A 3 11.65 12.95 -5.10
C HIS A 3 11.29 11.51 -5.51
N VAL A 4 10.46 10.81 -4.75
CA VAL A 4 10.17 9.38 -5.02
C VAL A 4 9.29 9.22 -6.26
N PHE A 5 8.29 10.09 -6.42
CA PHE A 5 7.37 10.09 -7.56
C PHE A 5 8.06 10.27 -8.91
N SER A 6 9.09 11.11 -8.97
CA SER A 6 9.74 11.48 -10.22
C SER A 6 10.62 10.38 -10.82
N TYR A 7 11.01 9.37 -10.04
CA TYR A 7 11.92 8.30 -10.49
C TYR A 7 11.36 6.90 -10.32
N VAL A 8 10.64 6.63 -9.23
CA VAL A 8 10.14 5.28 -8.95
C VAL A 8 8.97 4.94 -9.85
N LEU A 9 7.98 5.83 -10.00
CA LEU A 9 6.80 5.56 -10.81
C LEU A 9 7.15 5.33 -12.30
N PRO A 10 7.99 6.16 -12.95
CA PRO A 10 8.44 5.86 -14.32
C PRO A 10 9.20 4.53 -14.43
N ALA A 11 10.01 4.16 -13.44
CA ALA A 11 10.74 2.89 -13.45
C ALA A 11 9.81 1.68 -13.28
N LEU A 12 8.73 1.80 -12.49
CA LEU A 12 7.72 0.76 -12.36
C LEU A 12 7.00 0.50 -13.69
N TYR A 13 6.61 1.57 -14.39
CA TYR A 13 6.05 1.46 -15.74
C TYR A 13 7.04 0.85 -16.73
N ALA A 14 8.30 1.28 -16.71
CA ALA A 14 9.35 0.71 -17.57
C ALA A 14 9.61 -0.78 -17.30
N ALA A 15 9.37 -1.24 -16.06
CA ALA A 15 9.44 -2.65 -15.68
C ALA A 15 8.17 -3.46 -16.02
N GLY A 16 7.17 -2.85 -16.67
CA GLY A 16 5.96 -3.52 -17.15
C GLY A 16 4.81 -3.59 -16.15
N TRP A 17 4.88 -2.89 -15.01
CA TRP A 17 3.73 -2.75 -14.11
C TRP A 17 2.74 -1.73 -14.67
N ASN A 18 1.44 -1.96 -14.45
CA ASN A 18 0.38 -1.06 -14.90
C ASN A 18 -0.47 -0.52 -13.73
N ASP A 19 -1.37 0.41 -14.04
CA ASP A 19 -2.18 1.11 -13.03
C ASP A 19 -3.04 0.17 -12.18
N ASP A 20 -3.56 -0.91 -12.77
CA ASP A 20 -4.36 -1.91 -12.04
C ASP A 20 -3.54 -2.70 -11.01
N GLN A 21 -2.21 -2.74 -11.21
CA GLN A 21 -1.27 -3.44 -10.35
C GLN A 21 -0.55 -2.52 -9.36
N ILE A 22 -0.55 -1.20 -9.57
CA ILE A 22 0.16 -0.22 -8.74
C ILE A 22 -0.85 0.48 -7.81
N SER A 23 -0.70 0.30 -6.50
CA SER A 23 -1.45 1.09 -5.50
C SER A 23 -0.51 2.07 -4.81
N GLU A 24 -0.73 3.37 -4.99
CA GLU A 24 0.03 4.42 -4.30
C GLU A 24 -0.48 4.70 -2.88
N GLN A 25 0.43 5.06 -1.98
CA GLN A 25 0.15 5.54 -0.61
C GLN A 25 -0.82 4.66 0.21
N LYS A 26 -0.77 3.34 0.03
CA LYS A 26 -1.75 2.44 0.65
C LYS A 26 -1.37 2.06 2.07
N SER A 27 -2.28 2.31 3.03
CA SER A 27 -2.24 1.67 4.33
C SER A 27 -2.57 0.19 4.18
N PHE A 28 -1.73 -0.69 4.71
CA PHE A 28 -1.88 -2.15 4.54
C PHE A 28 -1.99 -2.92 5.86
N THR A 29 -1.93 -2.21 6.99
CA THR A 29 -2.17 -2.81 8.31
C THR A 29 -3.11 -1.90 9.10
N ASP A 30 -3.95 -2.49 9.94
CA ASP A 30 -4.79 -1.73 10.89
C ASP A 30 -4.03 -1.16 12.09
N GLY A 31 -2.70 -1.29 12.10
CA GLY A 31 -1.86 -0.94 13.23
C GLY A 31 -1.86 -2.01 14.31
N ARG A 32 -0.77 -2.08 15.07
CA ARG A 32 -0.60 -3.07 16.15
C ARG A 32 -1.61 -2.80 17.27
N ILE A 33 -2.25 -3.85 17.79
CA ILE A 33 -3.05 -3.72 19.02
C ILE A 33 -2.09 -3.55 20.21
N ILE A 34 -2.29 -2.50 20.98
CA ILE A 34 -1.52 -2.14 22.17
C ILE A 34 -2.48 -2.13 23.36
N VAL A 35 -2.25 -3.03 24.31
CA VAL A 35 -3.04 -3.12 25.55
C VAL A 35 -2.41 -2.20 26.60
N ALA A 36 -3.22 -1.35 27.23
CA ALA A 36 -2.84 -0.45 28.30
C ALA A 36 -3.85 -0.56 29.45
N GLY A 37 -3.51 -1.38 30.46
CA GLY A 37 -4.40 -1.69 31.58
C GLY A 37 -5.69 -2.37 31.10
N ALA A 38 -6.84 -1.81 31.48
CA ALA A 38 -8.16 -2.29 31.07
C ALA A 38 -8.61 -1.84 29.66
N THR A 39 -7.75 -1.11 28.92
CA THR A 39 -8.10 -0.55 27.61
C THR A 39 -7.18 -1.09 26.51
N ALA A 40 -7.68 -1.11 25.27
CA ALA A 40 -6.90 -1.43 24.08
C ALA A 40 -6.96 -0.29 23.08
N ARG A 41 -5.82 0.06 22.48
CA ARG A 41 -5.72 1.04 21.39
C ARG A 41 -4.94 0.46 20.21
N ARG A 42 -5.14 1.02 19.02
CA ARG A 42 -4.33 0.67 17.83
C ARG A 42 -3.17 1.64 17.68
N GLY A 43 -2.00 1.10 17.35
CA GLY A 43 -0.84 1.88 16.94
C GLY A 43 -0.99 2.42 15.52
N PRO A 44 -0.01 3.20 15.03
CA PRO A 44 -0.04 3.73 13.66
C PRO A 44 -0.15 2.63 12.61
N GLN A 45 -0.98 2.87 11.59
CA GLN A 45 -1.03 2.02 10.41
C GLN A 45 0.27 2.15 9.62
N LYS A 46 0.80 1.02 9.14
CA LYS A 46 1.90 1.04 8.17
C LYS A 46 1.34 1.42 6.80
N ARG A 47 2.02 2.37 6.14
CA ARG A 47 1.72 2.86 4.80
C ARG A 47 2.94 2.67 3.91
N ALA A 48 2.73 2.15 2.71
CA ALA A 48 3.76 2.07 1.68
C ALA A 48 3.54 3.17 0.64
N ASP A 49 4.63 3.69 0.05
CA ASP A 49 4.55 4.66 -1.05
C ASP A 49 4.00 4.00 -2.32
N TYR A 50 4.44 2.78 -2.63
CA TYR A 50 3.92 1.94 -3.72
C TYR A 50 3.71 0.50 -3.22
N LEU A 51 2.59 -0.11 -3.62
CA LEU A 51 2.29 -1.51 -3.40
C LEU A 51 1.96 -2.17 -4.75
N LEU A 52 2.76 -3.15 -5.16
CA LEU A 52 2.62 -3.87 -6.42
C LEU A 52 1.84 -5.17 -6.21
N ARG A 53 0.81 -5.41 -7.03
CA ARG A 53 0.03 -6.65 -7.02
C ARG A 53 0.27 -7.44 -8.29
N TYR A 54 0.93 -8.59 -8.14
CA TYR A 54 1.20 -9.48 -9.26
C TYR A 54 -0.09 -10.02 -9.91
N ARG A 55 -1.11 -10.32 -9.10
CA ARG A 55 -2.44 -10.68 -9.57
C ARG A 55 -3.41 -9.57 -9.15
N PRO A 56 -4.15 -8.96 -10.09
CA PRO A 56 -5.28 -8.12 -9.71
C PRO A 56 -6.25 -8.98 -8.89
N PHE A 57 -6.96 -8.37 -7.93
CA PHE A 57 -8.09 -9.06 -7.30
C PHE A 57 -9.01 -9.56 -8.41
N PRO A 58 -9.60 -10.76 -8.30
CA PRO A 58 -10.67 -11.13 -9.20
C PRO A 58 -11.67 -9.97 -9.15
N SER A 59 -11.88 -9.28 -10.27
CA SER A 59 -13.08 -8.50 -10.44
C SER A 59 -14.19 -9.49 -10.15
N ASN A 60 -14.91 -9.32 -9.04
CA ASN A 60 -16.11 -10.10 -8.79
C ASN A 60 -16.92 -10.01 -10.07
N GLY A 61 -17.00 -11.11 -10.81
CA GLY A 61 -17.72 -11.17 -12.07
C GLY A 61 -19.15 -10.78 -11.74
N ALA A 62 -19.56 -9.64 -12.30
CA ALA A 62 -20.96 -9.37 -12.54
C ALA A 62 -21.44 -10.29 -13.66
#